data_AF-A0A8X6NM64-F1
#
_entry.id   AF-A0A8X6NM64-F1
#
_cell.length_a   1.000
_cell.length_b   1.000
_cell.length_c   1.000
_cell.angle_alpha   90.00
_cell.angle_beta   90.00
_cell.angle_gamma   90.00
#
_symmetry.space_group_name_H-M   'P 1'
#
loop_
_entity.id
_entity.type
_entity.pdbx_description
1 polymer ?
#
loop_
_entity_poly.entity_id
_entity_poly.type
_entity_poly.pdbx_seq_one_letter_code
_entity_poly.pdbx_strand_id
1 'polypeptide(L)'
;MVRVMTWVLRFQPKAKDFRQYTELTNEELLNAQKIIFRVVQKECYSNEETRKNLRGLQVFEDEEGILRLKSRLINEEESKYFISPIILPSKHLA
;
A
#
# COMPACT_ATOMS: atom_id res chain seq x y z
N MET A 1 -9.32 6.74 7.14
CA MET A 1 -9.49 5.46 6.43
C MET A 1 -8.61 4.35 6.98
N VAL A 2 -7.27 4.53 7.06
CA VAL A 2 -6.34 3.50 7.58
C VAL A 2 -6.74 2.95 8.96
N ARG A 3 -6.97 3.80 9.97
CA ARG A 3 -7.38 3.35 11.33
C ARG A 3 -8.63 2.47 11.31
N VAL A 4 -9.61 2.80 10.48
CA VAL A 4 -10.85 2.01 10.35
C VAL A 4 -10.54 0.65 9.76
N MET A 5 -9.76 0.59 8.68
CA MET A 5 -9.33 -0.67 8.09
C MET A 5 -8.52 -1.51 9.09
N THR A 6 -7.65 -0.88 9.88
CA THR A 6 -6.89 -1.56 10.93
C THR A 6 -7.82 -2.19 11.98
N TRP A 7 -8.85 -1.48 12.43
CA TRP A 7 -9.85 -2.04 13.35
C TRP A 7 -10.63 -3.21 12.73
N VAL A 8 -11.02 -3.10 11.45
CA VAL A 8 -11.68 -4.19 10.70
C VAL A 8 -10.78 -5.42 10.61
N LEU A 9 -9.51 -5.25 10.24
CA LEU A 9 -8.54 -6.34 10.14
C LEU A 9 -8.23 -6.98 11.49
N ARG A 10 -8.17 -6.18 12.57
CA ARG A 10 -7.98 -6.68 13.94
C ARG A 10 -9.15 -7.54 14.41
N PHE A 11 -10.37 -7.24 13.93
CA PHE A 11 -11.57 -8.01 14.26
C PHE A 11 -11.55 -9.44 13.69
N GLN A 12 -10.97 -9.63 12.50
CA GLN A 12 -11.05 -10.90 11.76
C GLN A 12 -10.34 -12.09 12.47
N PRO A 13 -9.18 -11.93 13.14
CA PRO A 13 -8.53 -13.01 13.90
C PRO A 13 -8.68 -12.94 15.43
N LYS A 14 -8.90 -11.76 16.05
CA LYS A 14 -8.85 -11.57 17.52
C LYS A 14 -10.21 -11.56 18.24
N ALA A 15 -11.30 -11.97 17.58
CA ALA A 15 -12.63 -12.08 18.21
C ALA A 15 -12.70 -13.06 19.41
N LYS A 16 -11.60 -13.70 19.83
CA LYS A 16 -11.56 -14.57 21.00
C LYS A 16 -11.08 -13.87 22.28
N ASP A 17 -10.34 -12.76 22.20
CA ASP A 17 -9.85 -12.01 23.36
C ASP A 17 -10.21 -10.53 23.27
N PHE A 18 -11.50 -10.27 23.42
CA PHE A 18 -12.11 -8.94 23.46
C PHE A 18 -11.70 -8.07 24.66
N ARG A 19 -10.83 -8.54 25.55
CA ARG A 19 -10.61 -7.92 26.88
C ARG A 19 -9.42 -6.98 26.96
N GLN A 20 -8.63 -6.84 25.89
CA GLN A 20 -7.52 -5.90 25.82
C GLN A 20 -7.64 -5.01 24.57
N TYR A 21 -8.67 -4.16 24.55
CA TYR A 21 -8.75 -3.07 23.58
C TYR A 21 -7.74 -1.97 23.95
N THR A 22 -6.48 -2.23 23.62
CA THR A 22 -5.43 -1.22 23.62
C THR A 22 -5.41 -0.47 22.29
N GLU A 23 -4.68 0.64 22.24
CA GLU A 23 -4.46 1.42 21.02
C GLU A 23 -3.94 0.55 19.85
N LEU A 24 -4.17 1.03 18.63
CA LEU A 24 -3.67 0.38 17.42
C LEU A 24 -2.13 0.41 17.41
N THR A 25 -1.48 -0.73 17.13
CA THR A 25 -0.03 -0.74 17.02
C THR A 25 0.43 -0.19 15.67
N ASN A 26 1.66 0.32 15.60
CA ASN A 26 2.25 0.79 14.35
C ASN A 26 2.33 -0.34 13.30
N GLU A 27 2.55 -1.57 13.73
CA GLU A 27 2.57 -2.74 12.85
C GLU A 27 1.21 -3.00 12.21
N GLU A 28 0.12 -2.93 12.98
CA GLU A 28 -1.23 -3.11 12.45
C GLU A 28 -1.63 -1.97 11.51
N LEU A 29 -1.23 -0.73 11.84
CA LEU A 29 -1.43 0.42 10.96
C LEU A 29 -0.67 0.24 9.65
N LEU A 30 0.59 -0.20 9.70
CA LEU A 30 1.42 -0.44 8.52
C LEU A 30 0.84 -1.57 7.65
N ASN A 31 0.40 -2.67 8.27
CA ASN A 31 -0.25 -3.76 7.55
C ASN A 31 -1.53 -3.29 6.83
N ALA A 32 -2.36 -2.51 7.53
CA ALA A 32 -3.56 -1.95 6.92
C ALA A 32 -3.24 -1.01 5.74
N GLN A 33 -2.19 -0.18 5.85
CA GLN A 33 -1.72 0.65 4.74
C GLN A 33 -1.30 -0.20 3.53
N LYS A 34 -0.47 -1.23 3.74
CA LYS A 34 -0.05 -2.14 2.66
C LYS A 34 -1.23 -2.81 1.97
N ILE A 35 -2.24 -3.25 2.72
CA ILE A 35 -3.46 -3.84 2.16
C ILE A 35 -4.23 -2.82 1.32
N ILE A 36 -4.42 -1.60 1.82
CA ILE A 36 -5.11 -0.53 1.09
C ILE A 36 -4.39 -0.24 -0.23
N PHE A 37 -3.07 -0.08 -0.21
CA PHE A 37 -2.31 0.20 -1.44
C PHE A 37 -2.42 -0.93 -2.46
N ARG A 38 -2.32 -2.20 -2.03
CA ARG A 38 -2.51 -3.35 -2.91
C ARG A 38 -3.88 -3.36 -3.56
N VAL A 39 -4.94 -3.12 -2.79
CA VAL A 39 -6.31 -3.13 -3.31
C VAL A 39 -6.50 -2.00 -4.32
N VAL A 40 -6.12 -0.77 -3.96
CA VAL A 40 -6.25 0.39 -4.85
C VAL A 40 -5.45 0.21 -6.14
N GLN A 41 -4.21 -0.27 -6.05
CA GLN A 41 -3.39 -0.51 -7.23
C GLN A 41 -3.94 -1.64 -8.09
N LYS A 42 -4.46 -2.71 -7.49
CA LYS A 42 -5.10 -3.79 -8.22
C LYS A 42 -6.32 -3.27 -8.98
N GLU A 43 -7.20 -2.51 -8.33
CA GLU A 43 -8.37 -1.93 -8.98
C GLU A 43 -8.01 -0.96 -10.11
N CYS A 44 -6.98 -0.13 -9.90
CA CYS A 44 -6.58 0.88 -10.87
C CYS A 44 -5.68 0.35 -11.99
N TYR A 45 -4.94 -0.75 -11.80
CA TYR A 45 -3.92 -1.23 -12.74
C TYR A 45 -4.02 -2.72 -13.10
N SER A 46 -5.17 -3.36 -12.85
CA SER A 46 -5.42 -4.76 -13.25
C SER A 46 -5.52 -4.95 -14.76
N ASN A 47 -5.98 -3.92 -15.49
CA ASN A 47 -6.32 -4.04 -16.90
C ASN A 47 -5.23 -3.40 -17.77
N GLU A 48 -5.00 -3.93 -18.97
CA GLU A 48 -3.99 -3.38 -19.89
C GLU A 48 -4.24 -1.92 -20.25
N GLU A 49 -5.51 -1.53 -20.39
CA GLU A 49 -5.89 -0.16 -20.71
C GLU A 49 -5.53 0.82 -19.59
N THR A 50 -5.80 0.45 -18.33
CA THR A 50 -5.44 1.31 -17.20
C THR A 50 -3.95 1.30 -16.92
N ARG A 51 -3.24 0.21 -17.22
CA ARG A 51 -1.77 0.16 -17.23
C ARG A 51 -1.14 1.08 -18.27
N LYS A 52 -1.86 1.52 -19.31
CA LYS A 52 -1.34 2.56 -20.23
C LYS A 52 -1.00 3.86 -19.48
N ASN A 53 -1.65 4.14 -18.35
CA ASN A 53 -1.35 5.30 -17.50
C ASN A 53 0.04 5.23 -16.85
N LEU A 54 0.66 4.05 -16.81
CA LEU A 54 2.01 3.84 -16.30
C LEU A 54 3.08 3.90 -17.39
N ARG A 55 2.70 4.12 -18.66
CA ARG A 55 3.67 4.22 -19.77
C ARG A 55 4.63 5.38 -19.53
N GLY A 56 5.92 5.10 -19.72
CA GLY A 56 7.01 6.05 -19.48
C GLY A 56 7.56 6.03 -18.05
N LEU A 57 6.90 5.35 -17.11
CA LEU A 57 7.43 5.11 -15.78
C LEU A 57 8.13 3.76 -15.72
N GLN A 58 9.28 3.70 -15.05
CA GLN A 58 9.91 2.43 -14.71
C GLN A 58 9.25 1.88 -13.45
N VAL A 59 8.28 0.99 -13.61
CA VAL A 59 7.51 0.44 -12.49
C VAL A 59 7.91 -1.01 -12.23
N PHE A 60 8.00 -1.39 -10.97
CA PHE A 60 8.21 -2.78 -10.55
C PHE A 60 7.29 -3.10 -9.35
N GLU A 61 7.04 -4.38 -9.12
CA GLU A 61 6.31 -4.86 -7.94
C GLU A 61 7.32 -5.25 -6.85
N ASP A 62 7.11 -4.77 -5.63
CA ASP A 62 7.96 -5.12 -4.49
C ASP A 62 7.57 -6.46 -3.85
N GLU A 63 8.32 -6.88 -2.82
CA GLU A 63 8.08 -8.11 -2.05
C GLU A 63 6.70 -8.16 -1.37
N GLU A 64 6.06 -7.01 -1.20
CA GLU A 64 4.74 -6.87 -0.58
C GLU A 64 3.61 -6.87 -1.62
N GLY A 65 3.94 -7.01 -2.91
CA GLY A 65 2.98 -6.97 -4.01
C GLY A 65 2.50 -5.57 -4.38
N ILE A 66 3.28 -4.53 -4.05
CA ILE A 66 2.95 -3.13 -4.30
C ILE A 66 3.79 -2.60 -5.46
N LEU A 67 3.13 -1.98 -6.44
CA LEU A 67 3.77 -1.28 -7.56
C LEU A 67 4.50 -0.03 -7.07
N ARG A 68 5.78 0.07 -7.40
CA ARG A 68 6.68 1.17 -7.05
C ARG A 68 7.42 1.70 -8.27
N LEU A 69 7.76 2.98 -8.21
CA LEU A 69 8.62 3.60 -9.20
C LEU A 69 10.09 3.25 -8.91
N LYS A 70 10.82 2.79 -9.92
CA LYS A 70 12.28 2.71 -9.89
C LYS A 70 12.85 4.10 -10.16
N SER A 71 13.32 4.78 -9.12
CA SER A 71 13.98 6.08 -9.26
C SER A 71 15.47 5.92 -9.63
N ARG A 72 16.12 7.03 -9.95
CA ARG A 72 17.58 7.09 -10.18
C ARG A 72 18.39 7.23 -8.87
N LEU A 73 17.70 7.31 -7.72
CA LEU A 73 18.29 7.56 -6.39
C LEU A 73 18.75 6.26 -5.69
N ILE A 74 19.02 5.20 -6.44
CA ILE A 74 19.31 3.85 -5.90
C ILE A 74 20.58 3.85 -5.01
N ASN A 75 21.47 4.84 -5.20
CA ASN A 75 22.75 4.94 -4.49
C ASN A 75 22.74 5.93 -3.32
N GLU A 76 21.60 6.51 -2.96
CA GLU A 76 21.52 7.43 -1.81
C GLU A 76 21.24 6.66 -0.51
N GLU A 77 21.79 7.14 0.61
CA GLU A 77 21.52 6.61 1.97
C GLU A 77 20.15 7.07 2.49
N GLU A 78 19.12 6.86 1.69
CA GLU A 78 17.75 7.29 1.97
C GLU A 78 16.81 6.10 2.17
N SER A 79 15.64 6.36 2.74
CA SER A 79 14.66 5.31 3.00
C SER A 79 14.19 4.61 1.70
N LYS A 80 13.90 3.30 1.75
CA LYS A 80 13.32 2.53 0.62
C LYS A 80 12.02 3.18 0.08
N TYR A 81 11.27 3.88 0.94
CA TYR A 81 10.06 4.63 0.54
C TYR A 81 10.37 5.86 -0.30
N PHE A 82 11.55 6.47 -0.12
CA PHE A 82 12.02 7.61 -0.89
C PHE A 82 12.67 7.17 -2.20
N ILE A 83 13.53 6.15 -2.14
CA ILE A 83 14.23 5.60 -3.31
C ILE A 83 13.23 4.96 -4.28
N SER A 84 12.18 4.31 -3.77
CA SER A 84 11.18 3.62 -4.58
C SER A 84 9.77 3.98 -4.12
N PRO A 85 9.25 5.16 -4.53
CA PRO A 85 7.95 5.64 -4.09
C PRO A 85 6.81 4.77 -4.62
N ILE A 86 5.73 4.69 -3.87
CA ILE A 86 4.52 3.93 -4.22
C ILE A 86 3.79 4.62 -5.37
N ILE A 87 3.38 3.85 -6.37
CA ILE A 87 2.57 4.37 -7.48
C ILE A 87 1.13 4.60 -7.02
N LEU A 88 0.63 5.81 -7.22
CA LEU A 88 -0.76 6.17 -6.93
C LEU A 88 -1.52 6.50 -8.22
N PRO A 89 -2.83 6.20 -8.28
CA PRO A 89 -3.69 6.61 -9.39
C PRO A 89 -3.64 8.13 -9.60
N SER A 90 -3.53 8.56 -10.86
CA SER A 90 -3.46 9.99 -11.21
C SER A 90 -4.80 10.72 -11.11
N LYS A 91 -5.91 9.96 -11.10
CA LYS A 91 -7.26 10.48 -10.85
C LYS A 91 -7.81 9.80 -9.60
N HIS A 92 -8.29 10.61 -8.67
CA HIS A 92 -9.17 10.11 -7.63
C HIS A 92 -10.51 9.77 -8.29
N LEU A 93 -11.05 8.58 -8.03
CA LEU A 93 -12.46 8.29 -8.30
C LEU A 93 -13.26 9.28 -7.44
N ALA A 94 -13.85 10.28 -8.10
CA ALA A 94 -14.77 11.24 -7.49
C ALA A 94 -16.19 10.67 -7.53
#